data_AF-A0A7V0VZB8-F1
#
_entry.id   AF-A0A7V0VZB8-F1
#
_cell.length_a   1.000
_cell.length_b   1.000
_cell.length_c   1.000
_cell.angle_alpha   90.00
_cell.angle_beta   90.00
_cell.angle_gamma   90.00
#
_symmetry.space_group_name_H-M   'P 1'
#
loop_
_entity.id
_entity.type
_entity.pdbx_description
1 polymer ?
#
loop_
_entity_poly.entity_id
_entity_poly.type
_entity_poly.pdbx_seq_one_letter_code
_entity_poly.pdbx_strand_id
1 'polypeptide(L)' 'MGAIAKYIISPASDDVIEKYFGCKYLIKTERYRKRFKNGRDFEVDVLVICEDKVFMIEVRSNPEQ' A
#
# COMPACT_ATOMS: atom_id res chain seq x y z
N MET A 1 10.63 13.06 6.86
CA MET A 1 10.21 13.19 5.45
C MET A 1 9.47 11.96 4.88
N GLY A 2 9.23 10.87 5.64
CA GLY A 2 8.59 9.66 5.08
C GLY A 2 7.11 9.73 4.73
N ALA A 3 6.38 10.70 5.26
CA ALA A 3 4.97 10.89 4.90
C ALA A 3 4.81 11.39 3.45
N ILE A 4 5.72 12.24 2.95
CA ILE A 4 5.63 12.82 1.60
C ILE A 4 5.72 11.72 0.54
N ALA A 5 6.67 10.80 0.67
CA ALA A 5 6.82 9.69 -0.27
C ALA A 5 5.53 8.84 -0.34
N LYS A 6 4.89 8.58 0.81
CA LYS A 6 3.61 7.86 0.87
C LYS A 6 2.49 8.60 0.12
N TYR A 7 2.41 9.92 0.28
CA TYR A 7 1.42 10.76 -0.42
C TYR A 7 1.64 10.85 -1.94
N ILE A 8 2.87 10.63 -2.42
CA ILE A 8 3.15 10.55 -3.86
C ILE A 8 2.83 9.15 -4.41
N ILE A 9 3.25 8.11 -3.69
CA ILE A 9 3.12 6.73 -4.16
C ILE A 9 1.68 6.24 -4.11
N SER A 10 0.91 6.62 -3.08
CA SER A 10 -0.47 6.16 -2.95
C SER A 10 -1.34 6.50 -4.17
N PRO A 11 -1.48 7.76 -4.63
CA PRO A 11 -2.31 8.04 -5.80
C PRO A 11 -1.80 7.32 -7.07
N ALA A 12 -0.48 7.20 -7.22
CA ALA A 12 0.12 6.52 -8.37
C ALA A 12 -0.08 4.99 -8.37
N SER A 13 -0.40 4.38 -7.23
CA SER A 13 -0.52 2.91 -7.15
C SER A 13 -1.60 2.35 -8.05
N ASP A 14 -2.69 3.09 -8.27
CA ASP A 14 -3.86 2.59 -8.99
C ASP A 14 -3.54 2.44 -10.47
N ASP A 15 -3.04 3.51 -11.07
CA ASP A 15 -2.64 3.52 -12.47
C ASP A 15 -1.54 2.49 -12.74
N VAL A 16 -0.57 2.35 -11.83
CA VAL A 16 0.52 1.37 -11.97
C VAL A 16 -0.01 -0.06 -11.87
N ILE A 17 -0.83 -0.35 -10.87
CA ILE A 17 -1.37 -1.69 -10.65
C ILE A 17 -2.31 -2.10 -11.79
N GLU A 18 -3.16 -1.19 -12.27
CA GLU A 18 -4.04 -1.47 -13.40
C GLU A 18 -3.22 -1.64 -14.70
N LYS A 19 -2.33 -0.70 -15.02
CA LYS A 19 -1.57 -0.71 -16.28
C LYS A 19 -0.62 -1.90 -16.42
N TYR A 20 0.07 -2.27 -15.34
CA TYR A 20 1.13 -3.28 -15.42
C TYR A 20 0.69 -4.67 -14.95
N PHE A 21 -0.38 -4.78 -14.16
CA PHE A 21 -0.85 -6.05 -13.63
C PHE A 21 -2.28 -6.39 -14.04
N GLY A 22 -2.93 -5.54 -14.86
CA GLY A 22 -4.31 -5.76 -15.33
C GLY A 22 -5.32 -5.81 -14.19
N CYS A 23 -4.99 -5.19 -13.06
CA CYS A 23 -5.68 -5.39 -11.79
C CYS A 23 -6.51 -4.15 -11.47
N LYS A 24 -7.81 -4.22 -11.74
CA LYS A 24 -8.74 -3.17 -11.34
C LYS A 24 -9.09 -3.36 -9.86
N TYR A 25 -8.74 -2.39 -9.04
CA TYR A 25 -8.91 -2.52 -7.60
C TYR A 25 -10.39 -2.54 -7.20
N LEU A 26 -10.73 -3.42 -6.26
CA LEU A 26 -12.02 -3.45 -5.58
C LEU A 26 -11.94 -2.65 -4.28
N ILE A 27 -10.80 -2.75 -3.59
CA ILE A 27 -10.53 -2.03 -2.34
C ILE A 27 -9.12 -1.45 -2.43
N LYS A 28 -9.01 -0.18 -2.11
CA LYS A 28 -7.74 0.50 -1.83
C LYS A 28 -7.84 1.17 -0.47
N THR A 29 -6.82 1.00 0.36
CA THR A 29 -6.73 1.68 1.66
C THR A 29 -5.30 2.12 1.92
N GLU A 30 -5.18 3.32 2.45
CA GLU A 30 -3.93 3.87 2.96
C GLU A 30 -3.84 3.63 4.48
N ARG A 31 -2.62 3.44 5.00
CA ARG A 31 -2.32 3.24 6.43
C ARG A 31 -3.14 2.10 7.04
N TYR A 32 -3.19 0.98 6.32
CA TYR A 32 -3.91 -0.20 6.79
C TYR A 32 -3.23 -0.77 8.03
N ARG A 33 -4.00 -0.92 9.11
CA ARG A 33 -3.53 -1.52 10.36
C ARG A 33 -4.39 -2.72 10.71
N LYS A 34 -3.74 -3.81 11.12
CA LYS A 34 -4.43 -5.00 11.61
C LYS A 34 -3.73 -5.60 12.80
N ARG A 35 -4.54 -5.84 13.84
CA ARG A 35 -4.18 -6.53 15.06
C ARG A 35 -4.69 -7.96 15.02
N PHE A 36 -3.81 -8.91 15.26
CA PHE A 36 -4.14 -10.32 15.38
C PHE A 36 -4.45 -10.68 16.83
N LYS A 37 -5.33 -11.68 17.03
CA LYS A 37 -5.71 -12.17 18.38
C LYS A 37 -4.52 -12.68 19.20
N ASN A 38 -3.41 -13.03 18.56
CA ASN A 38 -2.17 -13.46 19.20
C ASN A 38 -1.22 -12.31 19.58
N GLY A 39 -1.71 -11.06 19.55
CA GLY A 39 -0.95 -9.88 19.97
C GLY A 39 0.00 -9.31 18.90
N ARG A 40 0.06 -9.91 17.70
CA ARG A 40 0.85 -9.34 16.59
C ARG A 40 0.08 -8.20 15.93
N ASP A 41 0.78 -7.11 15.65
CA ASP A 41 0.25 -5.97 14.89
C ASP A 41 1.05 -5.84 13.59
N PHE A 42 0.38 -5.46 12.50
CA PHE A 42 1.05 -5.03 11.27
C PHE A 42 0.41 -3.78 10.70
N GLU A 43 1.24 -2.97 10.06
CA GLU A 43 0.87 -1.77 9.32
C GLU A 43 1.41 -1.89 7.89
N VAL A 44 0.62 -1.44 6.92
CA VAL A 44 1.01 -1.32 5.51
C VAL A 44 0.60 0.07 5.03
N ASP A 45 1.48 0.74 4.29
CA ASP A 45 1.22 2.08 3.80
C ASP A 45 0.08 2.14 2.78
N VAL A 46 0.07 1.21 1.82
CA VAL A 46 -1.03 1.07 0.85
C VAL A 46 -1.35 -0.41 0.67
N LEU A 47 -2.63 -0.76 0.81
CA LEU A 47 -3.15 -2.08 0.51
C LEU A 47 -4.15 -1.96 -0.64
N VAL A 48 -3.90 -2.71 -1.71
CA VAL A 48 -4.79 -2.81 -2.87
C VAL A 48 -5.24 -4.25 -3.02
N ILE A 49 -6.54 -4.46 -3.10
CA ILE A 49 -7.19 -5.76 -3.27
C ILE A 49 -7.96 -5.73 -4.58
N CYS A 50 -7.64 -6.66 -5.46
CA CYS A 50 -8.43 -6.98 -6.65
C CYS A 50 -9.12 -8.34 -6.45
N GLU A 51 -9.78 -8.83 -7.49
CA GLU A 51 -10.48 -10.12 -7.46
C GLU A 51 -9.54 -11.31 -7.16
N ASP A 52 -8.34 -11.34 -7.75
CA ASP A 52 -7.40 -12.47 -7.68
C ASP A 52 -6.04 -12.14 -7.06
N LYS A 53 -5.79 -10.86 -6.72
CA LYS A 53 -4.48 -10.36 -6.27
C LYS A 53 -4.60 -9.38 -5.11
N VAL A 54 -3.57 -9.37 -4.27
CA VAL A 54 -3.38 -8.39 -3.19
C VAL A 54 -2.00 -7.78 -3.30
N PHE A 55 -1.92 -6.46 -3.30
CA PHE A 55 -0.68 -5.69 -3.29
C PHE A 55 -0.52 -5.00 -1.94
N MET A 56 0.61 -5.24 -1.27
CA MET A 56 1.02 -4.55 -0.06
C MET A 56 2.23 -3.69 -0.40
N ILE A 57 2.07 -2.37 -0.33
CA ILE A 57 3.11 -1.41 -0.66
C ILE A 57 3.59 -0.77 0.64
N GLU A 58 4.90 -0.88 0.87
CA GLU A 58 5.60 -0.23 1.97
C GLU A 58 6.54 0.83 1.40
N VAL A 59 6.42 2.07 1.85
CA VAL A 59 7.21 3.19 1.33
C VAL A 59 8.24 3.60 2.37
N ARG A 60 9.52 3.47 2.00
CA ARG A 60 10.66 3.90 2.81
C ARG A 60 11.25 5.16 2.19
N SER A 61 11.40 6.21 2.98
CA SER A 61 12.26 7.35 2.63
C SER A 61 13.46 7.34 3.56
N ASN A 62 14.68 7.38 3.03
CA ASN A 62 15.86 7.60 3.84
C ASN A 62 16.36 9.03 3.61
N PRO A 63 16.11 9.98 4.54
CA PRO A 63 16.56 11.37 4.36
C PRO A 63 18.07 11.57 4.64
N GLU A 64 18.78 10.53 5.12
CA GLU A 64 20.21 10.60 5.48
C GLU A 64 21.14 9.83 4.50
N GLN A 65 20.67 9.57 3.27
CA GLN A 65 21.52 9.17 2.15
C GLN A 65 21.51 10.26 1.07
#